data_AF-A0A226EAF9-F1
#
_entry.id   AF-A0A226EAF9-F1
#
_cell.length_a   1.000
_cell.length_b   1.000
_cell.length_c   1.000
_cell.angle_alpha   90.00
_cell.angle_beta   90.00
_cell.angle_gamma   90.00
#
_symmetry.space_group_name_H-M   'P 1'
#
loop_
_entity.id
_entity.type
_entity.pdbx_description
1 polymer ?
#
loop_
_entity_poly.entity_id
_entity_poly.type
_entity_poly.pdbx_seq_one_letter_code
_entity_poly.pdbx_strand_id
1 'polypeptide(L)'
;MFPNRTITRDLNTFPVSTPTFQDLVNKNFNEKFVRNRSETLMMPFDSETWLLMLLSVFGVILTAVSFSRMKTTLRENMWNKTFWTISTILGQTDADWTRAEFLNCGGKWFIFIGVWYAVIFLLDNFYQGELFSCMTAKLGPYVPSKLDQLLQETDWDIVTMSDAWRNNKFPESILTVGMIPDLLAATGNNGRKKFLQKLSERTKYISGNKFQIASNISGKLGVTSTNGTIVEINLPIIVFDRVVETEMFVEAIQSFLNPIVVRNHAMTPFNSRVPWVGKRNFLYPLYSRGLGQLDQSGIFGQWKKFINLAKKRRQGYIFLKGRSRSIFLRKMLHVGGNG
;
A
#
# COMPACT_ATOMS: atom_id res chain seq x y z
N MET A 1 -32.10 39.67 -26.97
CA MET A 1 -32.40 39.00 -25.68
C MET A 1 -32.12 37.51 -25.89
N PHE A 2 -30.93 37.02 -25.54
CA PHE A 2 -30.59 35.61 -25.76
C PHE A 2 -31.00 34.76 -24.55
N PRO A 3 -31.62 33.59 -24.76
CA PRO A 3 -32.04 32.74 -23.66
C PRO A 3 -30.81 32.26 -22.88
N ASN A 4 -30.86 32.45 -21.57
CA ASN A 4 -29.83 32.05 -20.63
C ASN A 4 -29.83 30.52 -20.50
N ARG A 5 -29.34 29.81 -21.53
CA ARG A 5 -29.15 28.35 -21.49
C ARG A 5 -27.88 28.03 -20.73
N THR A 6 -28.02 27.73 -19.45
CA THR A 6 -26.98 27.09 -18.63
C THR A 6 -26.69 25.72 -19.26
N ILE A 7 -25.56 25.60 -19.97
CA ILE A 7 -25.09 24.29 -20.46
C ILE A 7 -24.27 23.72 -19.32
N THR A 8 -24.85 22.78 -18.59
CA THR A 8 -24.11 21.84 -17.75
C THR A 8 -23.40 20.89 -18.70
N ARG A 9 -22.16 21.20 -19.07
CA ARG A 9 -21.30 20.23 -19.74
C ARG A 9 -20.94 19.15 -18.73
N ASP A 10 -21.04 17.89 -19.13
CA ASP A 10 -20.56 16.76 -18.34
C ASP A 10 -19.13 17.03 -17.90
N LEU A 11 -19.00 17.16 -16.59
CA LEU A 11 -17.78 17.52 -15.89
C LEU A 11 -16.73 16.44 -16.11
N ASN A 12 -15.48 16.85 -16.31
CA ASN A 12 -14.28 16.02 -16.27
C ASN A 12 -14.39 15.00 -15.12
N THR A 13 -14.81 13.78 -15.46
CA THR A 13 -14.52 12.61 -14.66
C THR A 13 -13.03 12.42 -14.81
N PHE A 14 -12.29 12.76 -13.76
CA PHE A 14 -10.87 12.46 -13.69
C PHE A 14 -10.71 10.95 -13.94
N PRO A 15 -9.96 10.52 -14.96
CA PRO A 15 -9.54 9.14 -15.04
C PRO A 15 -8.62 8.92 -13.84
N VAL A 16 -9.16 8.30 -12.80
CA VAL A 16 -8.34 7.68 -11.78
C VAL A 16 -7.76 6.46 -12.48
N SER A 17 -6.55 6.59 -13.01
CA SER A 17 -5.75 5.44 -13.41
C SER A 17 -5.42 4.65 -12.15
N THR A 18 -6.27 3.70 -11.79
CA THR A 18 -5.91 2.61 -10.88
C THR A 18 -5.16 1.57 -11.71
N PRO A 19 -3.84 1.38 -11.53
CA PRO A 19 -3.31 0.04 -11.67
C PRO A 19 -4.05 -0.82 -10.65
N THR A 20 -4.78 -1.81 -11.15
CA THR A 20 -5.40 -2.89 -10.38
C THR A 20 -4.31 -3.59 -9.58
N PHE A 21 -4.24 -3.30 -8.29
CA PHE A 21 -3.73 -4.27 -7.33
C PHE A 21 -4.94 -5.03 -6.81
N GLN A 22 -5.03 -6.31 -7.21
CA GLN A 22 -5.96 -7.26 -6.62
C GLN A 22 -5.77 -7.26 -5.09
N ASP A 23 -6.90 -7.19 -4.39
CA ASP A 23 -7.10 -7.51 -2.99
C ASP A 23 -6.69 -8.97 -2.70
N LEU A 24 -5.40 -9.27 -2.78
CA LEU A 24 -4.85 -10.50 -2.25
C LEU A 24 -4.18 -10.17 -0.91
N VAL A 25 -4.86 -10.63 0.13
CA VAL A 25 -4.25 -11.08 1.39
C VAL A 25 -3.74 -9.95 2.29
N ASN A 26 -4.57 -9.45 3.22
CA ASN A 26 -4.00 -8.83 4.43
C ASN A 26 -4.87 -8.79 5.69
N LYS A 27 -6.19 -9.02 5.60
CA LYS A 27 -7.01 -9.21 6.82
C LYS A 27 -6.80 -10.60 7.43
N ASN A 28 -6.84 -11.65 6.61
CA ASN A 28 -6.54 -13.02 7.07
C ASN A 28 -5.06 -13.26 7.38
N PHE A 29 -4.14 -12.43 6.88
CA PHE A 29 -2.71 -12.66 7.08
C PHE A 29 -2.28 -12.18 8.47
N ASN A 30 -2.65 -10.95 8.86
CA ASN A 30 -2.22 -10.36 10.12
C ASN A 30 -2.84 -11.02 11.37
N GLU A 31 -4.13 -11.38 11.35
CA GLU A 31 -4.76 -12.09 12.47
C GLU A 31 -4.23 -13.52 12.62
N LYS A 32 -3.85 -14.15 11.51
CA LYS A 32 -3.30 -15.51 11.47
C LYS A 32 -1.83 -15.55 11.89
N PHE A 33 -1.05 -14.53 11.52
CA PHE A 33 0.38 -14.44 11.84
C PHE A 33 0.67 -14.30 13.34
N VAL A 34 -0.17 -13.60 14.10
CA VAL A 34 0.00 -13.43 15.55
C VAL A 34 -0.45 -14.68 16.32
N ARG A 35 -1.40 -15.46 15.78
CA ARG A 35 -2.03 -16.54 16.54
C ARG A 35 -1.27 -17.87 16.48
N ASN A 36 -0.52 -18.18 15.43
CA ASN A 36 0.15 -19.49 15.31
C ASN A 36 1.61 -19.37 14.79
N ARG A 37 2.58 -19.35 15.71
CA ARG A 37 4.04 -19.38 15.41
C ARG A 37 4.44 -20.57 14.50
N SER A 38 3.68 -21.67 14.51
CA SER A 38 3.89 -22.83 13.65
C SER A 38 3.42 -22.61 12.21
N GLU A 39 2.44 -21.73 11.98
CA GLU A 39 1.95 -21.45 10.62
C GLU A 39 2.96 -20.61 9.83
N THR A 40 3.76 -19.78 10.52
CA THR A 40 4.83 -19.00 9.87
C THR A 40 5.87 -19.89 9.18
N LEU A 41 6.12 -21.10 9.71
CA LEU A 41 7.04 -22.07 9.08
C LEU A 41 6.45 -22.74 7.84
N MET A 42 5.13 -22.83 7.75
CA MET A 42 4.42 -23.43 6.60
C MET A 42 4.00 -22.39 5.55
N MET A 43 4.15 -21.10 5.86
CA MET A 43 3.72 -19.97 5.03
C MET A 43 4.54 -19.68 3.76
N PRO A 44 5.84 -20.01 3.62
CA PRO A 44 6.60 -19.52 2.46
C PRO A 44 6.13 -20.13 1.13
N PHE A 45 5.43 -21.26 1.17
CA PHE A 45 4.81 -21.87 -0.01
C PHE A 45 3.29 -21.92 0.12
N ASP A 46 2.61 -21.70 -1.00
CA ASP A 46 1.17 -21.84 -1.10
C ASP A 46 0.75 -23.32 -1.09
N SER A 47 -0.55 -23.57 -0.91
CA SER A 47 -1.09 -24.93 -0.85
C SER A 47 -0.85 -25.72 -2.13
N GLU A 48 -0.79 -25.03 -3.28
CA GLU A 48 -0.54 -25.64 -4.58
C GLU A 48 0.90 -26.12 -4.70
N THR A 49 1.88 -25.31 -4.30
CA THR A 49 3.30 -25.72 -4.26
C THR A 49 3.52 -26.89 -3.32
N TRP A 50 2.88 -26.89 -2.14
CA TRP A 50 2.95 -28.04 -1.22
C TRP A 50 2.38 -29.32 -1.84
N LEU A 51 1.24 -29.23 -2.54
CA LEU A 51 0.65 -30.37 -3.22
C LEU A 51 1.55 -30.90 -4.35
N LEU A 52 2.10 -29.99 -5.18
CA LEU A 52 3.03 -30.35 -6.25
C LEU A 52 4.31 -30.98 -5.68
N MET A 53 4.81 -30.48 -4.56
CA MET A 53 5.96 -31.06 -3.86
C MET A 53 5.63 -32.50 -3.43
N LEU A 54 4.49 -32.72 -2.76
CA LEU A 54 4.07 -34.07 -2.36
C LEU A 54 3.94 -35.01 -3.55
N LEU A 55 3.30 -34.57 -4.64
CA LEU A 55 3.18 -35.36 -5.87
C LEU A 55 4.54 -35.67 -6.49
N SER A 56 5.48 -34.72 -6.48
CA SER A 56 6.84 -34.94 -6.97
C SER A 56 7.59 -35.99 -6.15
N VAL A 57 7.42 -35.97 -4.81
CA VAL A 57 8.01 -36.95 -3.89
C VAL A 57 7.46 -38.34 -4.17
N PHE A 58 6.14 -38.48 -4.34
CA PHE A 58 5.53 -39.75 -4.74
C PHE A 58 6.05 -40.24 -6.09
N GLY A 59 6.17 -39.33 -7.08
CA GLY A 59 6.74 -39.67 -8.39
C GLY A 59 8.18 -40.18 -8.30
N VAL A 60 9.02 -39.55 -7.48
CA VAL A 60 10.42 -39.94 -7.26
C VAL A 60 10.51 -41.28 -6.54
N ILE A 61 9.68 -41.52 -5.53
CA ILE A 61 9.64 -42.82 -4.84
C ILE A 61 9.19 -43.93 -5.81
N LEU A 62 8.11 -43.72 -6.57
CA LEU A 62 7.60 -44.71 -7.52
C LEU A 62 8.61 -45.02 -8.63
N THR A 63 9.28 -44.01 -9.17
CA THR A 63 10.35 -44.20 -10.15
C THR A 63 11.54 -44.92 -9.51
N ALA A 64 12.02 -44.49 -8.34
CA ALA A 64 13.12 -45.16 -7.65
C ALA A 64 12.83 -46.63 -7.29
N VAL A 65 11.60 -46.97 -6.92
CA VAL A 65 11.16 -48.34 -6.62
C VAL A 65 11.06 -49.18 -7.89
N SER A 66 10.45 -48.65 -8.96
CA SER A 66 10.24 -49.37 -10.23
C SER A 66 11.54 -49.77 -10.90
N PHE A 67 12.60 -48.99 -10.69
CA PHE A 67 13.90 -49.23 -11.28
C PHE A 67 14.92 -49.84 -10.33
N SER A 68 14.56 -50.05 -9.06
CA SER A 68 15.40 -50.78 -8.11
C SER A 68 15.53 -52.24 -8.55
N ARG A 69 16.78 -52.72 -8.61
CA ARG A 69 17.11 -54.12 -8.93
C ARG A 69 17.28 -55.00 -7.69
N MET A 70 17.04 -54.46 -6.50
CA MET A 70 17.22 -55.22 -5.26
C MET A 70 16.23 -56.38 -5.15
N LYS A 71 16.73 -57.53 -4.70
CA LYS A 71 15.93 -58.74 -4.39
C LYS A 71 15.23 -58.67 -3.02
N THR A 72 15.09 -57.48 -2.44
CA THR A 72 14.41 -57.30 -1.14
C THR A 72 12.90 -57.39 -1.31
N THR A 73 12.19 -57.53 -0.20
CA THR A 73 10.72 -57.47 -0.23
C THR A 73 10.26 -56.09 -0.69
N LEU A 74 9.15 -56.01 -1.44
CA LEU A 74 8.64 -54.74 -1.98
C LEU A 74 8.43 -53.68 -0.88
N ARG A 75 8.00 -54.12 0.31
CA ARG A 75 7.82 -53.23 1.48
C ARG A 75 9.12 -52.58 1.94
N GLU A 76 10.19 -53.37 2.05
CA GLU A 76 11.49 -52.88 2.49
C GLU A 76 12.13 -51.96 1.45
N ASN A 77 12.03 -52.32 0.17
CA ASN A 77 12.49 -51.45 -0.92
C ASN A 77 11.75 -50.10 -0.91
N MET A 78 10.41 -50.10 -0.81
CA MET A 78 9.63 -48.85 -0.71
C MET A 78 10.03 -48.02 0.51
N TRP A 79 10.22 -48.64 1.68
CA TRP A 79 10.65 -47.92 2.88
C TRP A 79 12.02 -47.29 2.71
N ASN A 80 13.00 -48.02 2.18
CA ASN A 80 14.36 -47.51 1.95
C ASN A 80 14.36 -46.34 0.96
N LYS A 81 13.57 -46.41 -0.13
CA LYS A 81 13.44 -45.30 -1.09
C LYS A 81 12.70 -44.10 -0.50
N THR A 82 11.67 -44.34 0.31
CA THR A 82 10.93 -43.27 1.00
C THR A 82 11.85 -42.54 1.98
N PHE A 83 12.58 -43.29 2.80
CA PHE A 83 13.54 -42.73 3.75
C PHE A 83 14.62 -41.93 3.02
N TRP A 84 15.25 -42.50 1.98
CA TRP A 84 16.22 -41.76 1.17
C TRP A 84 15.64 -40.47 0.58
N THR A 85 14.43 -40.51 0.01
CA THR A 85 13.80 -39.31 -0.57
C THR A 85 13.58 -38.23 0.49
N ILE A 86 13.06 -38.60 1.68
CA ILE A 86 12.90 -37.68 2.81
C ILE A 86 14.25 -37.12 3.25
N SER A 87 15.28 -37.97 3.40
CA SER A 87 16.62 -37.54 3.77
C SER A 87 17.19 -36.55 2.74
N THR A 88 16.99 -36.78 1.43
CA THR A 88 17.44 -35.82 0.40
C THR A 88 16.74 -34.46 0.51
N ILE A 89 15.42 -34.44 0.78
CA ILE A 89 14.67 -33.19 1.00
C ILE A 89 15.16 -32.44 2.24
N LEU A 90 15.51 -33.17 3.30
CA LEU A 90 16.09 -32.61 4.52
C LEU A 90 17.58 -32.24 4.38
N GLY A 91 18.17 -32.37 3.20
CA GLY A 91 19.59 -32.11 2.95
C GLY A 91 20.54 -33.16 3.55
N GLN A 92 20.01 -34.26 4.06
CA GLN A 92 20.77 -35.39 4.63
C GLN A 92 21.07 -36.42 3.55
N THR A 93 22.12 -36.19 2.77
CA THR A 93 22.47 -37.10 1.67
C THR A 93 23.57 -38.06 2.08
N ASP A 94 23.31 -39.37 1.99
CA ASP A 94 24.33 -40.41 2.10
C ASP A 94 24.88 -40.71 0.70
N ALA A 95 26.09 -40.22 0.44
CA ALA A 95 26.77 -40.38 -0.83
C ALA A 95 27.13 -41.85 -1.11
N ASP A 96 27.45 -42.63 -0.08
CA ASP A 96 27.87 -44.02 -0.21
C ASP A 96 26.67 -44.90 -0.56
N TRP A 97 25.54 -44.70 0.10
CA TRP A 97 24.29 -45.40 -0.23
C TRP A 97 23.82 -45.05 -1.65
N THR A 98 23.81 -43.76 -2.01
CA THR A 98 23.37 -43.30 -3.34
C THR A 98 24.28 -43.86 -4.44
N ARG A 99 25.59 -43.94 -4.18
CA ARG A 99 26.58 -44.54 -5.09
C ARG A 99 26.37 -46.03 -5.26
N ALA A 100 26.24 -46.80 -4.18
CA ALA A 100 26.06 -48.24 -4.25
C ALA A 100 24.78 -48.64 -5.02
N GLU A 101 23.71 -47.88 -4.81
CA GLU A 101 22.40 -48.19 -5.33
C GLU A 101 22.22 -47.81 -6.81
N PHE A 102 22.70 -46.62 -7.20
CA PHE A 102 22.36 -46.05 -8.51
C PHE A 102 23.49 -46.07 -9.53
N LEU A 103 24.78 -46.05 -9.13
CA LEU A 103 25.88 -46.12 -10.10
C LEU A 103 25.94 -47.48 -10.82
N ASN A 104 25.43 -48.54 -10.19
CA ASN A 104 25.32 -49.87 -10.80
C ASN A 104 24.15 -50.01 -11.80
N CYS A 105 23.25 -49.03 -11.89
CA CYS A 105 22.05 -49.10 -12.73
C CYS A 105 22.21 -48.44 -14.12
N GLY A 106 23.39 -47.87 -14.42
CA GLY A 106 23.73 -47.29 -15.73
C GLY A 106 23.58 -45.77 -15.83
N GLY A 107 24.25 -45.15 -16.81
CA GLY A 107 24.44 -43.69 -16.88
C GLY A 107 23.17 -42.82 -16.97
N LYS A 108 22.04 -43.37 -17.44
CA LYS A 108 20.76 -42.63 -17.51
C LYS A 108 20.23 -42.24 -16.11
N TRP A 109 20.54 -43.02 -15.08
CA TRP A 109 20.14 -42.77 -13.69
C TRP A 109 20.84 -41.58 -13.08
N PHE A 110 22.10 -41.36 -13.47
CA PHE A 110 22.88 -40.24 -13.01
C PHE A 110 22.23 -38.91 -13.39
N ILE A 111 21.66 -38.82 -14.59
CA ILE A 111 20.94 -37.63 -15.06
C ILE A 111 19.68 -37.40 -14.21
N PHE A 112 18.87 -38.44 -13.98
CA PHE A 112 17.65 -38.32 -13.17
C PHE A 112 17.95 -37.87 -11.73
N ILE A 113 18.96 -38.48 -11.10
CA ILE A 113 19.38 -38.14 -9.73
C ILE A 113 19.97 -36.73 -9.67
N GLY A 114 20.78 -36.35 -10.67
CA GLY A 114 21.32 -35.00 -10.79
C GLY A 114 20.21 -33.95 -10.92
N VAL A 115 19.19 -34.23 -11.74
CA VAL A 115 17.99 -33.36 -11.86
C VAL A 115 17.22 -33.30 -10.54
N TRP A 116 17.01 -34.44 -9.86
CA TRP A 116 16.35 -34.47 -8.55
C TRP A 116 17.10 -33.61 -7.51
N TYR A 117 18.42 -33.79 -7.38
CA TYR A 117 19.23 -32.97 -6.47
C TYR A 117 19.21 -31.49 -6.84
N ALA A 118 19.25 -31.15 -8.13
CA ALA A 118 19.14 -29.77 -8.57
C ALA A 118 17.78 -29.16 -8.18
N VAL A 119 16.69 -29.92 -8.34
CA VAL A 119 15.34 -29.47 -7.94
C VAL A 119 15.27 -29.27 -6.42
N ILE A 120 15.74 -30.23 -5.61
CA ILE A 120 15.73 -30.10 -4.15
C ILE A 120 16.61 -28.94 -3.68
N PHE A 121 17.78 -28.76 -4.28
CA PHE A 121 18.65 -27.62 -3.98
C PHE A 121 17.97 -26.29 -4.26
N LEU A 122 17.34 -26.14 -5.43
CA LEU A 122 16.59 -24.92 -5.75
C LEU A 122 15.40 -24.71 -4.81
N LEU A 123 14.67 -25.77 -4.49
CA LEU A 123 13.53 -25.73 -3.59
C LEU A 123 13.92 -25.30 -2.18
N ASP A 124 15.04 -25.80 -1.65
CA ASP A 124 15.58 -25.39 -0.34
C ASP A 124 15.99 -23.90 -0.35
N ASN A 125 16.68 -23.45 -1.39
CA ASN A 125 17.05 -22.03 -1.52
C ASN A 125 15.83 -21.11 -1.62
N PHE A 126 14.80 -21.51 -2.38
CA PHE A 126 13.56 -20.74 -2.48
C PHE A 126 12.79 -20.74 -1.16
N TYR A 127 12.69 -21.89 -0.50
CA TYR A 127 12.03 -22.01 0.80
C TYR A 127 12.72 -21.11 1.84
N GLN A 128 14.04 -21.20 1.95
CA GLN A 128 14.81 -20.36 2.87
C GLN A 128 14.71 -18.87 2.50
N GLY A 129 14.80 -18.53 1.22
CA GLY A 129 14.68 -17.16 0.72
C GLY A 129 13.34 -16.52 1.07
N GLU A 130 12.24 -17.24 0.81
CA GLU A 130 10.89 -16.79 1.17
C GLU A 130 10.68 -16.77 2.68
N LEU A 131 11.23 -17.72 3.43
CA LEU A 131 11.16 -17.72 4.89
C LEU A 131 11.89 -16.50 5.47
N PHE A 132 13.09 -16.18 4.98
CA PHE A 132 13.81 -14.97 5.37
C PHE A 132 13.06 -13.71 4.94
N SER A 133 12.48 -13.69 3.74
CA SER A 133 11.61 -12.60 3.29
C SER A 133 10.44 -12.39 4.25
N CYS A 134 9.77 -13.47 4.65
CA CYS A 134 8.65 -13.44 5.60
C CYS A 134 9.06 -13.04 7.02
N MET A 135 10.26 -13.44 7.49
CA MET A 135 10.79 -13.05 8.80
C MET A 135 11.34 -11.62 8.84
N THR A 136 11.82 -11.10 7.71
CA THR A 136 12.37 -9.74 7.61
C THR A 136 11.32 -8.70 7.19
N ALA A 137 10.25 -9.12 6.53
CA ALA A 137 9.12 -8.27 6.21
C ALA A 137 8.49 -7.74 7.50
N LYS A 138 8.67 -6.44 7.74
CA LYS A 138 7.93 -5.74 8.80
C LYS A 138 6.47 -5.69 8.36
N LEU A 139 5.66 -6.58 8.91
CA LEU A 139 4.21 -6.50 8.75
C LEU A 139 3.75 -5.14 9.27
N GLY A 140 3.17 -4.35 8.37
CA GLY A 140 2.55 -3.09 8.74
C GLY A 140 1.42 -3.35 9.75
N PRO A 141 1.08 -2.35 10.57
CA PRO A 141 -0.10 -2.47 11.42
C PRO A 141 -1.30 -2.84 10.56
N TYR A 142 -2.17 -3.72 11.06
CA TYR A 142 -3.42 -4.03 10.39
C TYR A 142 -4.24 -2.73 10.24
N VAL A 143 -4.55 -2.37 9.00
CA VAL A 143 -5.40 -1.22 8.66
C VAL A 143 -6.68 -1.75 8.04
N PRO A 144 -7.85 -1.49 8.64
CA PRO A 144 -9.13 -1.82 8.03
C PRO A 144 -9.25 -1.23 6.63
N SER A 145 -9.70 -2.03 5.65
CA SER A 145 -9.79 -1.61 4.25
C SER A 145 -10.90 -0.59 3.99
N LYS A 146 -11.93 -0.57 4.85
CA LYS A 146 -13.07 0.35 4.73
C LYS A 146 -13.02 1.43 5.81
N LEU A 147 -13.37 2.66 5.41
CA LEU A 147 -13.36 3.82 6.29
C LEU A 147 -14.36 3.69 7.46
N ASP A 148 -15.49 3.03 7.26
CA ASP A 148 -16.48 2.75 8.30
C ASP A 148 -15.95 1.81 9.37
N GLN A 149 -15.25 0.74 8.96
CA GLN A 149 -14.55 -0.17 9.86
C GLN A 149 -13.42 0.56 10.59
N LEU A 150 -12.65 1.37 9.87
CA LEU A 150 -11.58 2.18 10.45
C LEU A 150 -12.09 3.11 11.56
N LEU A 151 -13.25 3.76 11.35
CA LEU A 151 -13.90 4.59 12.35
C LEU A 151 -14.49 3.81 13.54
N GLN A 152 -14.80 2.53 13.38
CA GLN A 152 -15.43 1.71 14.41
C GLN A 152 -14.41 0.95 15.25
N GLU A 153 -13.42 0.36 14.59
CA GLU A 153 -12.42 -0.55 15.17
C GLU A 153 -11.22 0.20 15.79
N THR A 154 -10.97 1.45 15.37
CA THR A 154 -9.80 2.22 15.85
C THR A 154 -10.20 3.52 16.55
N ASP A 155 -9.33 4.03 17.41
CA ASP A 155 -9.42 5.33 18.09
C ASP A 155 -8.48 6.39 17.49
N TRP A 156 -7.88 6.11 16.33
CA TRP A 156 -6.91 6.98 15.64
C TRP A 156 -7.45 8.37 15.30
N ASP A 157 -6.61 9.38 15.43
CA ASP A 157 -6.98 10.74 15.08
C ASP A 157 -7.16 10.89 13.56
N ILE A 158 -8.25 11.55 13.15
CA ILE A 158 -8.51 11.86 11.74
C ILE A 158 -8.12 13.30 11.51
N VAL A 159 -7.24 13.52 10.57
CA VAL A 159 -6.60 14.81 10.36
C VAL A 159 -6.91 15.31 8.97
N THR A 160 -7.34 16.58 8.90
CA THR A 160 -7.62 17.28 7.66
C THR A 160 -7.00 18.69 7.71
N MET A 161 -6.53 19.15 6.57
CA MET A 161 -5.69 20.34 6.39
C MET A 161 -6.24 21.31 5.35
N SER A 162 -7.20 20.89 4.52
CA SER A 162 -7.84 21.77 3.56
C SER A 162 -8.85 22.67 4.24
N ASP A 163 -8.75 23.96 3.96
CA ASP A 163 -9.50 25.02 4.60
C ASP A 163 -10.59 25.61 3.71
N ALA A 164 -11.72 25.92 4.33
CA ALA A 164 -12.75 26.80 3.80
C ALA A 164 -12.82 28.05 4.67
N TRP A 165 -13.03 29.19 4.03
CA TRP A 165 -13.28 30.46 4.69
C TRP A 165 -14.78 30.71 4.72
N ARG A 166 -15.37 30.73 5.93
CA ARG A 166 -16.77 31.06 6.13
C ARG A 166 -16.88 32.44 6.80
N ASN A 167 -17.54 33.39 6.14
CA ASN A 167 -17.88 34.71 6.71
C ASN A 167 -16.70 35.48 7.32
N ASN A 168 -15.52 35.48 6.69
CA ASN A 168 -14.29 36.12 7.21
C ASN A 168 -13.85 35.67 8.61
N LYS A 169 -14.32 34.51 9.09
CA LYS A 169 -13.86 33.90 10.35
C LYS A 169 -12.57 33.10 10.12
N PHE A 170 -12.08 32.47 11.20
CA PHE A 170 -10.97 31.54 11.16
C PHE A 170 -11.17 30.45 10.09
N PRO A 171 -10.08 29.95 9.47
CA PRO A 171 -10.18 28.86 8.53
C PRO A 171 -10.67 27.59 9.25
N GLU A 172 -11.64 26.92 8.65
CA GLU A 172 -12.21 25.66 9.15
C GLU A 172 -12.06 24.56 8.09
N SER A 173 -12.18 23.30 8.48
CA SER A 173 -12.05 22.20 7.52
C SER A 173 -13.17 22.19 6.46
N ILE A 174 -12.78 22.07 5.19
CA ILE A 174 -13.75 21.86 4.07
C ILE A 174 -14.63 20.63 4.33
N LEU A 175 -14.05 19.58 4.92
CA LEU A 175 -14.76 18.34 5.19
C LEU A 175 -15.87 18.56 6.21
N THR A 176 -15.58 19.21 7.33
CA THR A 176 -16.52 19.37 8.45
C THR A 176 -17.54 20.47 8.21
N VAL A 177 -17.17 21.56 7.54
CA VAL A 177 -18.06 22.72 7.33
C VAL A 177 -18.82 22.66 6.02
N GLY A 178 -18.27 22.01 5.00
CA GLY A 178 -18.89 21.89 3.67
C GLY A 178 -19.46 20.50 3.44
N MET A 179 -18.58 19.53 3.22
CA MET A 179 -18.98 18.22 2.67
C MET A 179 -19.88 17.41 3.60
N ILE A 180 -19.54 17.31 4.89
CA ILE A 180 -20.33 16.51 5.85
C ILE A 180 -21.75 17.06 6.02
N PRO A 181 -21.97 18.36 6.26
CA PRO A 181 -23.31 18.95 6.32
C PRO A 181 -24.13 18.69 5.07
N ASP A 182 -23.55 18.87 3.88
CA ASP A 182 -24.24 18.62 2.61
C ASP A 182 -24.66 17.15 2.48
N LEU A 183 -23.77 16.22 2.84
CA LEU A 183 -24.05 14.79 2.82
C LEU A 183 -25.09 14.37 3.89
N LEU A 184 -25.09 15.02 5.06
CA LEU A 184 -26.08 14.81 6.12
C LEU A 184 -27.47 15.27 5.70
N ALA A 185 -27.56 16.41 5.02
CA ALA A 185 -28.82 16.94 4.48
C ALA A 185 -29.38 16.06 3.35
N ALA A 186 -28.50 15.53 2.49
CA ALA A 186 -28.89 14.69 1.36
C ALA A 186 -29.24 13.24 1.73
N THR A 187 -28.76 12.72 2.86
CA THR A 187 -28.94 11.30 3.21
C THR A 187 -30.19 11.06 4.06
N GLY A 188 -31.05 10.12 3.63
CA GLY A 188 -32.15 9.58 4.45
C GLY A 188 -31.72 8.44 5.38
N ASN A 189 -30.56 7.82 5.15
CA ASN A 189 -30.13 6.62 5.87
C ASN A 189 -29.52 6.95 7.25
N ASN A 190 -30.12 6.44 8.33
CA ASN A 190 -29.68 6.65 9.72
C ASN A 190 -28.26 6.11 10.00
N GLY A 191 -27.88 4.97 9.42
CA GLY A 191 -26.53 4.42 9.56
C GLY A 191 -25.48 5.35 8.95
N ARG A 192 -25.76 5.91 7.76
CA ARG A 192 -24.88 6.90 7.12
C ARG A 192 -24.81 8.20 7.91
N LYS A 193 -25.91 8.66 8.52
CA LYS A 193 -25.91 9.83 9.41
C LYS A 193 -24.98 9.63 10.61
N LYS A 194 -25.11 8.50 11.32
CA LYS A 194 -24.25 8.14 12.45
C LYS A 194 -22.78 8.08 12.06
N PHE A 195 -22.48 7.48 10.90
CA PHE A 195 -21.12 7.45 10.35
C PHE A 195 -20.57 8.86 10.10
N LEU A 196 -21.33 9.73 9.44
CA LEU A 196 -20.91 11.10 9.12
C LEU A 196 -20.74 11.98 10.37
N GLN A 197 -21.61 11.82 11.37
CA GLN A 197 -21.49 12.49 12.66
C GLN A 197 -20.22 12.05 13.39
N LYS A 198 -19.99 10.73 13.52
CA LYS A 198 -18.78 10.17 14.12
C LYS A 198 -17.51 10.61 13.39
N LEU A 199 -17.54 10.66 12.05
CA LEU A 199 -16.45 11.18 11.24
C LEU A 199 -16.17 12.66 11.57
N SER A 200 -17.22 13.48 11.64
CA SER A 200 -17.08 14.91 11.97
C SER A 200 -16.50 15.13 13.36
N GLU A 201 -16.97 14.39 14.36
CA GLU A 201 -16.52 14.48 15.75
C GLU A 201 -15.05 14.12 15.92
N ARG A 202 -14.58 13.09 15.19
CA ARG A 202 -13.18 12.64 15.24
C ARG A 202 -12.24 13.43 14.34
N THR A 203 -12.77 14.24 13.43
CA THR A 203 -11.96 15.01 12.49
C THR A 203 -11.38 16.24 13.18
N LYS A 204 -10.06 16.25 13.33
CA LYS A 204 -9.26 17.38 13.78
C LYS A 204 -8.77 18.16 12.57
N TYR A 205 -9.14 19.43 12.50
CA TYR A 205 -8.59 20.36 11.51
C TYR A 205 -7.22 20.86 11.99
N ILE A 206 -6.23 20.85 11.11
CA ILE A 206 -4.90 21.39 11.39
C ILE A 206 -4.52 22.41 10.33
N SER A 207 -3.99 23.54 10.77
CA SER A 207 -3.65 24.66 9.88
C SER A 207 -2.17 25.02 9.99
N GLY A 208 -1.64 25.62 8.93
CA GLY A 208 -0.25 26.08 8.87
C GLY A 208 0.67 25.23 8.00
N ASN A 209 1.99 25.43 8.22
CA ASN A 209 3.05 24.82 7.43
C ASN A 209 3.16 23.32 7.73
N LYS A 210 3.09 22.48 6.68
CA LYS A 210 3.06 21.02 6.84
C LYS A 210 4.32 20.44 7.47
N PHE A 211 5.49 21.05 7.22
CA PHE A 211 6.75 20.65 7.85
C PHE A 211 6.80 21.00 9.33
N GLN A 212 6.25 22.16 9.71
CA GLN A 212 6.14 22.53 11.12
C GLN A 212 5.19 21.60 11.86
N ILE A 213 4.02 21.33 11.29
CA ILE A 213 3.03 20.39 11.86
C ILE A 213 3.68 19.01 12.02
N ALA A 214 4.33 18.49 10.97
CA ALA A 214 5.00 17.19 11.03
C ALA A 214 6.12 17.15 12.09
N SER A 215 6.92 18.22 12.21
CA SER A 215 7.94 18.36 13.24
C SER A 215 7.31 18.36 14.64
N ASN A 216 6.22 19.11 14.84
CA ASN A 216 5.52 19.17 16.12
C ASN A 216 4.96 17.79 16.50
N ILE A 217 4.28 17.10 15.58
CA ILE A 217 3.76 15.74 15.81
C ILE A 217 4.91 14.77 16.17
N SER A 218 6.04 14.85 15.46
CA SER A 218 7.21 14.00 15.76
C SER A 218 7.79 14.23 17.16
N GLY A 219 7.71 15.47 17.65
CA GLY A 219 8.13 15.87 18.99
C GLY A 219 7.04 15.74 20.07
N LYS A 220 5.87 15.17 19.74
CA LYS A 220 4.68 15.16 20.61
C LYS A 220 4.29 16.55 21.14
N LEU A 221 4.48 17.57 20.29
CA LEU A 221 4.06 18.93 20.56
C LEU A 221 2.68 19.17 19.93
N GLY A 222 1.86 19.96 20.59
CA GLY A 222 0.58 20.36 20.05
C GLY A 222 0.71 21.12 18.73
N VAL A 223 -0.33 21.01 17.90
CA VAL A 223 -0.43 21.69 16.60
C VAL A 223 -1.58 22.68 16.60
N THR A 224 -1.43 23.76 15.84
CA THR A 224 -2.46 24.79 15.71
C THR A 224 -3.64 24.27 14.89
N SER A 225 -4.81 24.25 15.52
CA SER A 225 -6.11 23.85 15.00
C SER A 225 -6.97 25.09 14.70
N THR A 226 -8.27 24.88 14.50
CA THR A 226 -9.30 25.90 14.35
C THR A 226 -9.23 26.92 15.49
N ASN A 227 -9.45 28.19 15.18
CA ASN A 227 -9.47 29.30 16.15
C ASN A 227 -8.16 29.48 16.94
N GLY A 228 -7.03 28.96 16.43
CA GLY A 228 -5.74 29.05 17.13
C GLY A 228 -5.60 28.11 18.32
N THR A 229 -6.57 27.21 18.54
CA THR A 229 -6.47 26.21 19.61
C THR A 229 -5.31 25.25 19.35
N ILE A 230 -4.62 24.83 20.40
CA ILE A 230 -3.55 23.84 20.30
C ILE A 230 -4.17 22.47 20.54
N VAL A 231 -4.02 21.56 19.58
CA VAL A 231 -4.54 20.19 19.65
C VAL A 231 -3.38 19.22 19.60
N GLU A 232 -3.39 18.23 20.48
CA GLU A 232 -2.44 17.12 20.44
C GLU A 232 -2.93 16.04 19.46
N ILE A 233 -1.99 15.49 18.70
CA ILE A 233 -2.25 14.46 17.69
C ILE A 233 -1.44 13.22 18.05
N ASN A 234 -2.16 12.11 18.25
CA ASN A 234 -1.56 10.83 18.59
C ASN A 234 -1.37 9.98 17.33
N LEU A 235 -0.19 9.40 17.18
CA LEU A 235 0.08 8.40 16.14
C LEU A 235 -0.47 7.03 16.60
N PRO A 236 -1.03 6.21 15.69
CA PRO A 236 -1.17 6.44 14.24
C PRO A 236 -2.30 7.40 13.88
N ILE A 237 -2.19 8.04 12.72
CA ILE A 237 -3.15 9.05 12.23
C ILE A 237 -3.76 8.65 10.89
N ILE A 238 -4.98 9.12 10.64
CA ILE A 238 -5.68 8.98 9.37
C ILE A 238 -5.69 10.34 8.69
N VAL A 239 -5.00 10.46 7.56
CA VAL A 239 -4.99 11.72 6.81
C VAL A 239 -6.13 11.70 5.79
N PHE A 240 -7.17 12.48 6.06
CA PHE A 240 -8.38 12.53 5.23
C PHE A 240 -8.49 13.89 4.54
N ASP A 241 -7.82 14.02 3.40
CA ASP A 241 -7.69 15.29 2.70
C ASP A 241 -7.51 15.15 1.17
N ARG A 242 -7.51 16.28 0.46
CA ARG A 242 -7.10 16.42 -0.93
C ARG A 242 -5.72 15.80 -1.13
N VAL A 243 -5.58 15.07 -2.24
CA VAL A 243 -4.35 14.37 -2.64
C VAL A 243 -3.09 15.24 -2.48
N VAL A 244 -3.15 16.51 -2.90
CA VAL A 244 -2.01 17.43 -2.83
C VAL A 244 -1.58 17.74 -1.39
N GLU A 245 -2.54 17.95 -0.49
CA GLU A 245 -2.25 18.24 0.93
C GLU A 245 -1.77 16.96 1.63
N THR A 246 -2.40 15.82 1.35
CA THR A 246 -1.98 14.51 1.86
C THR A 246 -0.55 14.16 1.46
N GLU A 247 -0.19 14.27 0.18
CA GLU A 247 1.16 13.97 -0.31
C GLU A 247 2.21 14.89 0.31
N MET A 248 1.92 16.18 0.41
CA MET A 248 2.82 17.15 1.03
C MET A 248 3.03 16.86 2.51
N PHE A 249 1.98 16.47 3.21
CA PHE A 249 2.05 16.14 4.63
C PHE A 249 2.77 14.81 4.87
N VAL A 250 2.54 13.80 4.02
CA VAL A 250 3.27 12.52 4.07
C VAL A 250 4.77 12.76 3.89
N GLU A 251 5.19 13.54 2.89
CA GLU A 251 6.60 13.89 2.69
C GLU A 251 7.17 14.67 3.87
N ALA A 252 6.38 15.58 4.44
CA ALA A 252 6.78 16.32 5.63
C ALA A 252 7.01 15.39 6.82
N ILE A 253 6.08 14.47 7.12
CA ILE A 253 6.26 13.47 8.20
C ILE A 253 7.46 12.57 7.93
N GLN A 254 7.61 12.04 6.72
CA GLN A 254 8.76 11.19 6.34
C GLN A 254 10.12 11.91 6.45
N SER A 255 10.12 13.25 6.49
CA SER A 255 11.34 14.02 6.71
C SER A 255 11.82 13.95 8.16
N PHE A 256 10.92 13.75 9.14
CA PHE A 256 11.20 13.74 10.58
C PHE A 256 11.05 12.35 11.23
N LEU A 257 10.21 11.49 10.65
CA LEU A 257 9.92 10.14 11.11
C LEU A 257 10.13 9.14 9.97
N ASN A 258 10.14 7.83 10.30
CA ASN A 258 10.10 6.75 9.31
C ASN A 258 8.75 6.00 9.39
N PRO A 259 7.60 6.66 9.09
CA PRO A 259 6.30 6.03 9.23
C PRO A 259 6.07 4.98 8.13
N ILE A 260 5.27 3.97 8.47
CA ILE A 260 4.63 3.11 7.46
C ILE A 260 3.41 3.86 6.94
N VAL A 261 3.38 4.15 5.64
CA VAL A 261 2.29 4.91 5.01
C VAL A 261 1.43 3.96 4.21
N VAL A 262 0.20 3.73 4.66
CA VAL A 262 -0.79 2.92 3.95
C VAL A 262 -1.71 3.85 3.17
N ARG A 263 -1.75 3.71 1.84
CA ARG A 263 -2.61 4.52 0.97
C ARG A 263 -3.88 3.76 0.66
N ASN A 264 -5.03 4.40 0.91
CA ASN A 264 -6.30 3.90 0.46
C ASN A 264 -6.57 4.40 -0.96
N HIS A 265 -6.78 3.47 -1.90
CA HIS A 265 -7.11 3.76 -3.29
C HIS A 265 -8.62 3.69 -3.57
N ALA A 266 -9.43 3.31 -2.58
CA ALA A 266 -10.87 3.32 -2.69
C ALA A 266 -11.39 4.75 -2.88
N MET A 267 -12.28 4.93 -3.86
CA MET A 267 -12.93 6.20 -4.10
C MET A 267 -13.85 6.53 -2.93
N THR A 268 -13.64 7.69 -2.30
CA THR A 268 -14.46 8.12 -1.18
C THR A 268 -15.69 8.90 -1.68
N PRO A 269 -16.79 8.95 -0.92
CA PRO A 269 -17.96 9.75 -1.29
C PRO A 269 -17.71 11.26 -1.10
N PHE A 270 -16.53 11.67 -0.64
CA PHE A 270 -16.19 13.05 -0.30
C PHE A 270 -15.48 13.73 -1.47
N ASN A 271 -16.25 13.96 -2.54
CA ASN A 271 -15.75 14.61 -3.74
C ASN A 271 -16.32 16.02 -3.84
N SER A 272 -15.45 17.03 -3.82
CA SER A 272 -15.84 18.40 -4.18
C SER A 272 -15.58 18.61 -5.67
N ARG A 273 -16.62 19.01 -6.39
CA ARG A 273 -16.53 19.46 -7.77
C ARG A 273 -16.78 20.96 -7.79
N VAL A 274 -15.77 21.72 -8.16
CA VAL A 274 -15.90 23.17 -8.35
C VAL A 274 -16.16 23.40 -9.84
N PRO A 275 -17.38 23.78 -10.24
CA PRO A 275 -17.65 24.11 -11.63
C PRO A 275 -16.86 25.37 -12.00
N TRP A 276 -16.31 25.38 -13.22
CA TRP A 276 -15.74 26.60 -13.78
C TRP A 276 -16.88 27.53 -14.18
N VAL A 277 -17.09 28.59 -13.40
CA VAL A 277 -18.08 29.61 -13.71
C VAL A 277 -17.39 30.74 -14.48
N GLY A 278 -17.83 30.97 -15.71
CA GLY A 278 -17.34 32.05 -16.56
C GLY A 278 -18.48 32.68 -17.35
N LYS A 279 -18.42 34.00 -17.57
CA LYS A 279 -19.34 34.66 -18.50
C LYS A 279 -19.05 34.17 -19.91
N ARG A 280 -20.09 33.73 -20.63
CA ARG A 280 -19.97 33.45 -22.06
C ARG A 280 -19.70 34.77 -22.78
N ASN A 281 -18.49 34.90 -23.31
CA ASN A 281 -18.14 35.96 -24.25
C ASN A 281 -17.70 35.31 -25.58
N PHE A 282 -17.44 36.15 -26.59
CA PHE A 282 -17.00 35.68 -27.91
C PHE A 282 -15.67 34.92 -27.88
N LEU A 283 -14.86 35.06 -26.81
CA LEU A 283 -13.60 34.34 -26.63
C LEU A 283 -13.76 32.97 -25.97
N TYR A 284 -14.92 32.66 -25.37
CA TYR A 284 -15.14 31.40 -24.65
C TYR A 284 -14.84 30.14 -25.50
N PRO A 285 -15.28 30.05 -26.78
CA PRO A 285 -14.95 28.90 -27.62
C PRO A 285 -13.43 28.73 -27.81
N LEU A 286 -12.70 29.85 -27.95
CA LEU A 286 -11.25 29.83 -28.10
C LEU A 286 -10.56 29.33 -26.81
N TYR A 287 -10.93 29.89 -25.66
CA TYR A 287 -10.34 29.49 -24.38
C TYR A 287 -10.68 28.04 -24.00
N SER A 288 -11.93 27.62 -24.17
CA SER A 288 -12.34 26.26 -23.83
C SER A 288 -11.65 25.22 -24.72
N ARG A 289 -11.45 25.51 -26.01
CA ARG A 289 -10.67 24.66 -26.92
C ARG A 289 -9.20 24.62 -26.52
N GLY A 290 -8.58 25.77 -26.25
CA GLY A 290 -7.18 25.84 -25.85
C GLY A 290 -6.90 25.10 -24.53
N LEU A 291 -7.74 25.30 -23.52
CA LEU A 291 -7.65 24.55 -22.25
C LEU A 291 -7.85 23.05 -22.45
N GLY A 292 -8.80 22.65 -23.29
CA GLY A 292 -9.00 21.25 -23.65
C GLY A 292 -7.77 20.63 -24.31
N GLN A 293 -7.11 21.35 -25.23
CA GLN A 293 -5.87 20.91 -25.87
C GLN A 293 -4.70 20.82 -24.88
N LEU A 294 -4.59 21.75 -23.92
CA LEU A 294 -3.57 21.69 -22.85
C LEU A 294 -3.77 20.50 -21.91
N ASP A 295 -5.02 20.13 -21.65
CA ASP A 295 -5.35 18.95 -20.84
C ASP A 295 -5.09 17.65 -21.62
N GLN A 296 -5.56 17.57 -22.87
CA GLN A 296 -5.35 16.41 -23.75
C GLN A 296 -3.87 16.15 -24.07
N SER A 297 -3.05 17.19 -24.19
CA SER A 297 -1.60 17.05 -24.40
C SER A 297 -0.84 16.65 -23.12
N GLY A 298 -1.50 16.64 -21.96
CA GLY A 298 -0.86 16.36 -20.66
C GLY A 298 -0.01 17.51 -20.11
N ILE A 299 0.14 18.62 -20.85
CA ILE A 299 0.90 19.81 -20.42
C ILE A 299 0.30 20.39 -19.13
N PHE A 300 -1.04 20.44 -19.04
CA PHE A 300 -1.72 20.91 -17.84
C PHE A 300 -1.38 20.05 -16.60
N GLY A 301 -1.34 18.73 -16.77
CA GLY A 301 -0.94 17.79 -15.72
C GLY A 301 0.49 18.02 -15.25
N GLN A 302 1.43 18.24 -16.17
CA GLN A 302 2.82 18.55 -15.84
C GLN A 302 2.95 19.89 -15.11
N TRP A 303 2.24 20.93 -15.56
CA TRP A 303 2.23 22.22 -14.89
C TRP A 303 1.72 22.09 -13.45
N LYS A 304 0.65 21.32 -13.22
CA LYS A 304 0.14 21.05 -11.87
C LYS A 304 1.20 20.37 -10.99
N LYS A 305 1.97 19.40 -11.52
CA LYS A 305 3.09 18.79 -10.81
C LYS A 305 4.15 19.82 -10.42
N PHE A 306 4.53 20.72 -11.33
CA PHE A 306 5.49 21.79 -11.04
C PHE A 306 4.99 22.77 -9.97
N ILE A 307 3.72 23.16 -10.01
CA ILE A 307 3.11 24.02 -8.99
C ILE A 307 3.16 23.32 -7.62
N ASN A 308 2.80 22.05 -7.56
CA ASN A 308 2.86 21.26 -6.32
C ASN A 308 4.30 21.18 -5.79
N LEU A 309 5.28 20.90 -6.65
CA LEU A 309 6.69 20.86 -6.28
C LEU A 309 7.19 22.22 -5.77
N ALA A 310 6.82 23.31 -6.45
CA ALA A 310 7.17 24.67 -6.03
C ALA A 310 6.55 25.00 -4.66
N LYS A 311 5.30 24.59 -4.40
CA LYS A 311 4.62 24.75 -3.10
C LYS A 311 5.34 23.97 -2.00
N LYS A 312 5.72 22.71 -2.26
CA LYS A 312 6.51 21.86 -1.35
C LYS A 312 7.85 22.51 -0.99
N ARG A 313 8.62 22.95 -2.00
CA ARG A 313 9.90 23.64 -1.82
C ARG A 313 9.75 24.92 -1.01
N ARG A 314 8.74 25.74 -1.31
CA ARG A 314 8.48 27.00 -0.58
C ARG A 314 8.15 26.74 0.89
N GLN A 315 7.29 25.77 1.20
CA GLN A 315 6.96 25.46 2.59
C GLN A 315 8.16 24.91 3.37
N GLY A 316 8.91 23.98 2.79
CA GLY A 316 10.14 23.47 3.39
C GLY A 316 11.17 24.57 3.60
N TYR A 317 11.36 25.46 2.61
CA TYR A 317 12.28 26.59 2.71
C TYR A 317 11.91 27.55 3.85
N ILE A 318 10.63 27.90 3.98
CA ILE A 318 10.17 28.80 5.06
C ILE A 318 10.44 28.18 6.43
N PHE A 319 10.14 26.89 6.60
CA PHE A 319 10.36 26.19 7.87
C PHE A 319 11.85 26.07 8.24
N LEU A 320 12.70 25.80 7.24
CA LEU A 320 14.11 25.45 7.46
C LEU A 320 15.08 26.63 7.44
N LYS A 321 14.58 27.87 7.30
CA LYS A 321 15.39 29.09 7.17
C LYS A 321 16.37 29.30 8.35
N GLY A 322 16.26 28.57 9.47
CA GLY A 322 17.08 28.74 10.67
C GLY A 322 18.17 27.72 10.99
N ARG A 323 18.10 26.43 10.56
CA ARG A 323 19.06 25.42 11.10
C ARG A 323 19.41 24.19 10.25
N SER A 324 18.67 23.87 9.18
CA SER A 324 18.85 22.56 8.50
C SER A 324 18.61 22.61 6.98
N ARG A 325 18.96 23.74 6.36
CA ARG A 325 18.75 23.98 4.92
C ARG A 325 19.51 22.96 4.04
N SER A 326 20.76 22.64 4.39
CA SER A 326 21.62 21.75 3.59
C SER A 326 21.15 20.29 3.61
N ILE A 327 20.70 19.79 4.77
CA ILE A 327 20.24 18.41 4.94
C ILE A 327 18.94 18.18 4.15
N PHE A 328 18.01 19.12 4.21
CA PHE A 328 16.77 19.03 3.46
C PHE A 328 16.96 19.08 1.95
N LEU A 329 17.83 19.97 1.46
CA LEU A 329 18.13 20.06 0.03
C LEU A 329 18.73 18.74 -0.49
N ARG A 330 19.62 18.08 0.28
CA ARG A 330 20.14 16.75 -0.10
C ARG A 330 19.03 15.70 -0.20
N LYS A 331 18.14 15.61 0.80
CA LYS A 331 17.01 14.66 0.74
C LYS A 331 16.06 14.94 -0.43
N MET A 332 15.69 16.20 -0.64
CA MET A 332 14.79 16.61 -1.73
C MET A 332 15.37 16.36 -3.13
N LEU A 333 16.68 16.54 -3.30
CA LEU A 333 17.34 16.32 -4.59
C LEU A 333 17.50 14.83 -4.92
N HIS A 334 17.69 13.96 -3.93
CA HIS A 334 17.79 12.51 -4.14
C HIS A 334 16.45 11.85 -4.50
N VAL A 335 15.32 12.37 -4.02
CA VAL A 335 13.99 11.80 -4.31
C VAL A 335 13.57 11.98 -5.78
N GLY A 336 14.20 12.91 -6.52
CA GLY A 336 13.92 13.13 -7.94
C GLY A 336 14.65 12.21 -8.93
N GLY A 337 15.55 11.34 -8.46
CA GLY A 337 16.45 10.57 -9.34
C GLY A 337 15.98 9.17 -9.76
N ASN A 338 14.90 8.64 -9.17
CA ASN A 338 14.41 7.28 -9.44
C ASN A 338 13.06 7.26 -10.19
N GLY A 339 12.86 8.22 -11.11
CA GLY A 339 11.66 8.33 -11.94
C GLY A 339 11.83 7.71 -13.31
#